data_AF-A0A523DTC8-F1
#
_entry.id   AF-A0A523DTC8-F1
#
_cell.length_a   1.000
_cell.length_b   1.000
_cell.length_c   1.000
_cell.angle_alpha   90.00
_cell.angle_beta   90.00
_cell.angle_gamma   90.00
#
_symmetry.space_group_name_H-M   'P 1'
#
loop_
_entity.id
_entity.type
_entity.pdbx_description
1 polymer ?
#
loop_
_entity_poly.entity_id
_entity_poly.type
_entity_poly.pdbx_seq_one_letter_code
_entity_poly.pdbx_strand_id
1 'polypeptide(L)'
;MPSADRQKRSGGFTLIELLMVVTIIRLLTSIAIPVYARTVKSSQRNAFVADANIVYAAFRQFYIDQSRFPSEYGTQPLDVTTLAPLTTQNYLDEVAAASFLRKQKDNQIFIYIAPDINGADSDILMAVRPKYDPTEVLYFFFTDLLDDSYGPLDGVYFYRDGRLVQVNKVKS
;
A
#
# COMPACT_ATOMS: atom_id res chain seq x y z
N MET A 1 15.92 -62.07 50.65
CA MET A 1 15.10 -60.84 50.71
C MET A 1 14.74 -60.44 49.30
N PRO A 2 13.45 -60.36 48.90
CA PRO A 2 13.08 -59.84 47.60
C PRO A 2 12.82 -58.33 47.70
N SER A 3 13.50 -57.55 46.86
CA SER A 3 13.30 -56.11 46.70
C SER A 3 12.04 -55.88 45.87
N ALA A 4 11.04 -55.22 46.43
CA ALA A 4 9.82 -54.86 45.72
C ALA A 4 10.13 -53.87 44.60
N ASP A 5 10.06 -54.34 43.35
CA ASP A 5 10.21 -53.50 42.17
C ASP A 5 8.96 -52.61 42.00
N ARG A 6 9.18 -51.30 42.03
CA ARG A 6 8.11 -50.30 42.03
C ARG A 6 7.77 -49.99 40.57
N GLN A 7 6.77 -50.70 40.03
CA GLN A 7 6.26 -50.46 38.67
C GLN A 7 5.93 -48.97 38.48
N LYS A 8 6.74 -48.27 37.69
CA LYS A 8 6.43 -46.93 37.20
C LYS A 8 5.26 -47.03 36.24
N ARG A 9 4.10 -46.48 36.64
CA ARG A 9 2.96 -46.30 35.74
C ARG A 9 3.33 -45.24 34.69
N SER A 10 3.67 -45.66 33.49
CA SER A 10 3.73 -44.81 32.31
C SER A 10 2.31 -44.41 31.93
N GLY A 11 1.91 -43.18 32.27
CA GLY A 11 0.65 -42.58 31.81
C GLY A 11 0.76 -42.18 30.35
N GLY A 12 0.06 -42.87 29.46
CA GLY A 12 -0.12 -42.47 28.07
C GLY A 12 -1.25 -41.47 27.91
N PHE A 13 -1.16 -40.59 26.91
CA PHE A 13 -2.24 -39.67 26.53
C PHE A 13 -3.49 -40.44 26.09
N THR A 14 -4.65 -39.94 26.49
CA THR A 14 -5.94 -40.50 26.07
C THR A 14 -6.37 -39.93 24.71
N LEU A 15 -7.15 -40.70 23.94
CA LEU A 15 -7.72 -40.20 22.68
C LEU A 15 -8.66 -39.00 22.91
N ILE A 16 -9.35 -38.99 24.05
CA ILE A 16 -10.25 -37.90 24.43
C ILE A 16 -9.48 -36.60 24.74
N GLU A 17 -8.28 -36.68 25.34
CA GLU A 17 -7.42 -35.51 25.56
C GLU A 17 -7.04 -34.86 24.23
N LEU A 18 -6.60 -35.66 23.25
CA LEU A 18 -6.24 -35.11 21.95
C LEU A 18 -7.47 -34.53 21.22
N LEU A 19 -8.63 -35.19 21.33
CA LEU A 19 -9.88 -34.76 20.69
C LEU A 19 -10.36 -33.39 21.21
N MET A 20 -10.38 -33.19 22.52
CA MET A 20 -10.80 -31.92 23.11
C MET A 20 -9.84 -30.78 22.75
N VAL A 21 -8.53 -31.05 22.75
CA VAL A 21 -7.50 -30.07 22.40
C VAL A 21 -7.67 -29.58 20.96
N VAL A 22 -7.77 -30.50 19.98
CA VAL A 22 -7.94 -30.07 18.57
C VAL A 22 -9.28 -29.39 18.34
N THR A 23 -10.31 -29.74 19.11
CA THR A 23 -11.62 -29.09 19.05
C THR A 23 -11.54 -27.63 19.51
N ILE A 24 -10.90 -27.37 20.64
CA ILE A 24 -10.72 -26.01 21.16
C ILE A 24 -9.82 -25.20 20.22
N ILE A 25 -8.73 -25.78 19.71
CA ILE A 25 -7.84 -25.10 18.74
C ILE A 25 -8.63 -24.72 17.48
N ARG A 26 -9.46 -25.60 16.93
CA ARG A 26 -10.30 -25.29 15.76
C ARG A 26 -11.29 -24.17 16.04
N LEU A 27 -11.93 -24.17 17.21
CA LEU A 27 -12.86 -23.12 17.62
C LEU A 27 -12.16 -21.75 17.67
N LEU A 28 -11.00 -21.66 18.33
CA LEU A 28 -10.21 -20.42 18.40
C LEU A 28 -9.74 -19.99 17.01
N THR A 29 -9.27 -20.94 16.20
CA THR A 29 -8.75 -20.69 14.85
C THR A 29 -9.81 -20.10 13.93
N SER A 30 -11.08 -20.53 14.05
CA SER A 30 -12.19 -20.01 13.24
C SER A 30 -12.42 -18.50 13.39
N ILE A 31 -12.15 -17.96 14.57
CA ILE A 31 -12.27 -16.52 14.87
C ILE A 31 -10.95 -15.80 14.60
N ALA A 32 -9.83 -16.42 14.98
CA ALA A 32 -8.51 -15.81 14.90
C ALA A 32 -8.06 -15.54 13.45
N ILE A 33 -8.27 -16.48 12.52
CA ILE A 33 -7.84 -16.32 11.11
C ILE A 33 -8.45 -15.09 10.43
N PRO A 34 -9.79 -14.90 10.38
CA PRO A 34 -10.37 -13.76 9.67
C PRO A 34 -10.04 -12.43 10.35
N VAL A 35 -9.93 -12.40 11.69
CA VAL A 35 -9.49 -11.20 12.41
C VAL A 35 -8.06 -10.84 12.04
N TYR A 36 -7.15 -11.81 12.10
CA TYR A 36 -5.75 -11.62 11.74
C TYR A 36 -5.59 -11.15 10.29
N ALA A 37 -6.29 -11.79 9.34
CA ALA A 37 -6.26 -11.41 7.94
C ALA A 37 -6.69 -9.95 7.71
N ARG A 38 -7.75 -9.49 8.39
CA ARG A 38 -8.19 -8.08 8.35
C ARG A 38 -7.15 -7.13 8.93
N THR A 39 -6.56 -7.47 10.07
CA THR A 39 -5.52 -6.65 10.71
C THR A 39 -4.29 -6.50 9.82
N VAL A 40 -3.80 -7.61 9.23
CA VAL A 40 -2.66 -7.57 8.31
C VAL A 40 -2.97 -6.73 7.07
N LYS A 41 -4.15 -6.91 6.46
CA LYS A 41 -4.59 -6.10 5.32
C LYS A 41 -4.65 -4.62 5.66
N SER A 42 -5.19 -4.26 6.83
CA SER A 42 -5.24 -2.87 7.30
C SER A 42 -3.84 -2.28 7.51
N SER A 43 -2.91 -3.04 8.08
CA SER A 43 -1.53 -2.60 8.27
C SER A 43 -0.81 -2.37 6.94
N GLN A 44 -1.01 -3.27 5.97
CA GLN A 44 -0.48 -3.12 4.61
C GLN A 44 -1.04 -1.88 3.90
N ARG A 45 -2.36 -1.64 4.03
CA ARG A 45 -2.99 -0.43 3.51
C ARG A 45 -2.42 0.85 4.13
N ASN A 46 -2.28 0.89 5.45
CA ASN A 46 -1.73 2.06 6.14
C ASN A 46 -0.27 2.33 5.75
N ALA A 47 0.54 1.28 5.64
CA ALA A 47 1.92 1.39 5.16
C ALA A 47 1.99 1.86 3.70
N PHE A 48 1.07 1.42 2.84
CA PHE A 48 1.01 1.86 1.46
C PHE A 48 0.63 3.34 1.33
N VAL A 49 -0.36 3.78 2.12
CA VAL A 49 -0.76 5.19 2.21
C VAL A 49 0.38 6.08 2.69
N ALA A 50 1.15 5.63 3.69
CA ALA A 50 2.30 6.37 4.20
C ALA A 50 3.38 6.55 3.10
N ASP A 51 3.75 5.46 2.41
CA ASP A 51 4.70 5.51 1.29
C ASP A 51 4.17 6.41 0.15
N ALA A 52 2.88 6.32 -0.18
CA ALA A 52 2.24 7.16 -1.18
C ALA A 52 2.38 8.66 -0.84
N ASN A 53 2.17 9.05 0.41
CA ASN A 53 2.33 10.44 0.85
C ASN A 53 3.79 10.92 0.73
N ILE A 54 4.76 10.06 0.98
CA ILE A 54 6.20 10.38 0.81
C ILE A 54 6.51 10.62 -0.67
N VAL A 55 6.07 9.71 -1.56
CA VAL A 55 6.26 9.85 -3.01
C VAL A 55 5.57 11.11 -3.52
N TYR A 56 4.34 11.37 -3.06
CA TYR A 56 3.60 12.58 -3.42
C TYR A 56 4.33 13.86 -2.98
N ALA A 57 4.91 13.89 -1.77
CA ALA A 57 5.73 15.02 -1.33
C ALA A 57 6.98 15.22 -2.19
N ALA A 58 7.64 14.13 -2.62
CA ALA A 58 8.79 14.19 -3.52
C ALA A 58 8.43 14.81 -4.88
N PHE A 59 7.29 14.41 -5.47
CA PHE A 59 6.78 15.02 -6.69
C PHE A 59 6.49 16.52 -6.51
N ARG A 60 5.87 16.94 -5.40
CA ARG A 60 5.67 18.38 -5.13
C ARG A 60 6.99 19.13 -5.02
N GLN A 61 7.97 18.58 -4.32
CA GLN A 61 9.28 19.22 -4.18
C GLN A 61 9.98 19.35 -5.54
N PHE A 62 9.90 18.32 -6.39
CA PHE A 62 10.41 18.38 -7.76
C PHE A 62 9.73 19.50 -8.55
N TYR A 63 8.41 19.63 -8.45
CA TYR A 63 7.68 20.71 -9.12
C TYR A 63 8.07 22.10 -8.62
N ILE A 64 8.23 22.28 -7.30
CA ILE A 64 8.69 23.56 -6.72
C ILE A 64 10.04 23.97 -7.30
N ASP A 65 10.96 23.02 -7.47
CA ASP A 65 12.32 23.31 -7.92
C ASP A 65 12.43 23.44 -9.45
N GLN A 66 11.72 22.60 -10.20
CA GLN A 66 11.83 22.49 -11.66
C GLN A 66 10.71 23.23 -12.41
N SER A 67 9.69 23.71 -11.70
CA SER A 67 8.46 24.32 -12.25
C SER A 67 7.73 23.44 -13.26
N ARG A 68 7.95 22.13 -13.20
CA ARG A 68 7.35 21.10 -14.06
C ARG A 68 7.44 19.76 -13.38
N PHE A 69 6.66 18.82 -13.88
CA PHE A 69 6.76 17.43 -13.50
C PHE A 69 7.58 16.60 -14.52
N PRO A 70 8.07 15.40 -14.16
CA PRO A 70 8.73 14.52 -15.12
C PRO A 70 7.74 14.14 -16.23
N SER A 71 7.93 14.62 -17.45
CA SER A 71 6.97 14.47 -18.55
C SER A 71 7.14 13.14 -19.29
N GLU A 72 6.08 12.40 -19.58
CA GLU A 72 6.10 11.18 -20.42
C GLU A 72 6.70 11.46 -21.81
N TYR A 73 6.45 12.65 -22.37
CA TYR A 73 6.81 13.02 -23.75
C TYR A 73 8.00 13.99 -23.87
N GLY A 74 8.60 14.43 -22.76
CA GLY A 74 9.67 15.43 -22.78
C GLY A 74 11.08 14.86 -22.60
N THR A 75 12.05 15.73 -22.31
CA THR A 75 13.48 15.38 -22.21
C THR A 75 13.84 14.63 -20.92
N GLN A 76 12.94 14.55 -19.94
CA GLN A 76 13.15 13.85 -18.66
C GLN A 76 11.89 13.05 -18.28
N PRO A 77 11.65 11.89 -18.91
CA PRO A 77 10.53 11.03 -18.57
C PRO A 77 10.66 10.39 -17.19
N LEU A 78 9.52 10.17 -16.53
CA LEU A 78 9.48 9.38 -15.32
C LEU A 78 9.73 7.91 -15.68
N ASP A 79 10.72 7.31 -15.03
CA ASP A 79 10.85 5.86 -15.03
C ASP A 79 9.88 5.27 -13.99
N VAL A 80 8.82 4.62 -14.45
CA VAL A 80 7.79 4.01 -13.60
C VAL A 80 8.28 2.83 -12.75
N THR A 81 9.52 2.37 -12.95
CA THR A 81 10.15 1.23 -12.25
C THR A 81 11.24 1.64 -11.27
N THR A 82 11.73 2.88 -11.34
CA THR A 82 12.76 3.42 -10.43
C THR A 82 12.38 4.76 -9.82
N LEU A 83 11.33 5.40 -10.33
CA LEU A 83 10.90 6.77 -10.02
C LEU A 83 11.96 7.84 -10.35
N ALA A 84 12.97 7.54 -11.17
CA ALA A 84 13.84 8.56 -11.72
C ALA A 84 13.00 9.55 -12.55
N PRO A 85 13.21 10.88 -12.46
CA PRO A 85 14.37 11.56 -11.86
C PRO A 85 14.27 11.84 -10.35
N LEU A 86 13.19 11.46 -9.66
CA LEU A 86 13.04 11.77 -8.23
C LEU A 86 14.13 11.13 -7.38
N THR A 87 14.51 9.90 -7.71
CA THR A 87 15.59 9.18 -7.02
C THR A 87 16.96 9.74 -7.37
N THR A 88 17.24 9.92 -8.66
CA THR A 88 18.56 10.38 -9.13
C THR A 88 18.86 11.84 -8.75
N GLN A 89 17.83 12.67 -8.55
CA GLN A 89 17.98 14.06 -8.11
C GLN A 89 17.74 14.26 -6.60
N ASN A 90 17.70 13.19 -5.80
CA ASN A 90 17.55 13.22 -4.34
C ASN A 90 16.24 13.82 -3.79
N TYR A 91 15.17 13.85 -4.58
CA TYR A 91 13.83 14.19 -4.09
C TYR A 91 13.18 13.02 -3.34
N LEU A 92 13.59 11.79 -3.65
CA LEU A 92 13.12 10.57 -3.04
C LEU A 92 14.29 9.61 -2.82
N ASP A 93 14.38 9.00 -1.64
CA ASP A 93 15.38 7.96 -1.38
C ASP A 93 15.08 6.72 -2.24
N GLU A 94 16.10 6.12 -2.87
CA GLU A 94 15.98 4.88 -3.65
C GLU A 94 15.35 3.75 -2.84
N VAL A 95 15.63 3.67 -1.53
CA VAL A 95 15.03 2.66 -0.65
C VAL A 95 13.54 2.88 -0.48
N ALA A 96 13.12 4.15 -0.35
CA ALA A 96 11.72 4.52 -0.24
C ALA A 96 10.98 4.28 -1.56
N ALA A 97 11.59 4.64 -2.70
CA ALA A 97 11.07 4.35 -4.03
C ALA A 97 10.87 2.84 -4.24
N ALA A 98 11.90 2.03 -3.97
CA ALA A 98 11.83 0.59 -4.09
C ALA A 98 10.77 -0.04 -3.16
N SER A 99 10.65 0.44 -1.92
CA SER A 99 9.59 0.01 -0.99
C SER A 99 8.20 0.26 -1.57
N PHE A 100 7.97 1.47 -2.07
CA PHE A 100 6.68 1.86 -2.64
C PHE A 100 6.33 1.03 -3.87
N LEU A 101 7.27 0.89 -4.80
CA LEU A 101 7.08 0.14 -6.04
C LEU A 101 6.80 -1.34 -5.76
N ARG A 102 7.56 -1.99 -4.86
CA ARG A 102 7.33 -3.41 -4.49
C ARG A 102 5.95 -3.68 -3.87
N LYS A 103 5.31 -2.65 -3.31
CA LYS A 103 3.95 -2.73 -2.77
C LYS A 103 2.88 -2.61 -3.86
N GLN A 104 3.25 -2.37 -5.12
CA GLN A 104 2.33 -2.30 -6.26
C GLN A 104 2.18 -3.65 -6.97
N LYS A 105 1.04 -3.88 -7.64
CA LYS A 105 0.64 -5.16 -8.25
C LYS A 105 1.73 -5.76 -9.16
N ASP A 106 2.43 -4.90 -9.90
CA ASP A 106 3.42 -5.28 -10.92
C ASP A 106 4.82 -4.69 -10.64
N ASN A 107 5.08 -4.28 -9.39
CA ASN A 107 6.28 -3.56 -8.98
C ASN A 107 6.56 -2.26 -9.76
N GLN A 108 5.54 -1.67 -10.38
CA GLN A 108 5.62 -0.46 -11.21
C GLN A 108 4.34 0.36 -11.09
N ILE A 109 4.45 1.65 -11.39
CA ILE A 109 3.29 2.54 -11.50
C ILE A 109 2.37 2.03 -12.60
N PHE A 110 1.06 2.00 -12.34
CA PHE A 110 0.08 1.47 -13.27
C PHE A 110 -0.23 2.47 -14.39
N ILE A 111 -0.44 3.74 -14.04
CA ILE A 111 -0.67 4.83 -14.99
C ILE A 111 0.10 6.05 -14.49
N TYR A 112 0.84 6.71 -15.38
CA TYR A 112 1.46 8.00 -15.13
C TYR A 112 1.31 8.83 -16.41
N ILE A 113 0.68 10.00 -16.31
CA ILE A 113 0.42 10.88 -17.46
C ILE A 113 0.87 12.28 -17.06
N ALA A 114 1.85 12.82 -17.81
CA ALA A 114 2.38 14.17 -17.61
C ALA A 114 3.08 14.71 -18.89
N PRO A 115 3.01 16.02 -19.19
CA PRO A 115 1.97 16.91 -18.73
C PRO A 115 0.66 16.68 -19.50
N ASP A 116 -0.41 16.64 -18.72
CA ASP A 116 -1.76 17.00 -19.13
C ASP A 116 -2.59 16.13 -20.14
N ILE A 117 -3.92 16.22 -19.91
CA ILE A 117 -5.08 15.98 -20.78
C ILE A 117 -5.92 17.29 -20.94
N ASN A 118 -5.46 18.27 -21.75
CA ASN A 118 -5.99 19.62 -22.12
C ASN A 118 -5.59 20.97 -21.37
N GLY A 119 -4.32 21.28 -21.05
CA GLY A 119 -3.84 22.41 -20.23
C GLY A 119 -2.31 22.41 -20.01
N ALA A 120 -1.73 23.49 -19.45
CA ALA A 120 -0.28 23.75 -19.39
C ALA A 120 0.56 22.61 -18.77
N ASP A 121 1.90 22.65 -18.97
CA ASP A 121 2.90 21.62 -18.60
C ASP A 121 2.98 21.23 -17.08
N SER A 122 1.98 21.59 -16.29
CA SER A 122 1.92 21.51 -14.83
C SER A 122 1.07 20.38 -14.26
N ASP A 123 0.26 19.68 -15.05
CA ASP A 123 -0.70 18.70 -14.50
C ASP A 123 -0.21 17.24 -14.63
N ILE A 124 -0.36 16.46 -13.54
CA ILE A 124 -0.15 15.00 -13.56
C ILE A 124 -1.39 14.25 -13.06
N LEU A 125 -1.72 13.18 -13.77
CA LEU A 125 -2.48 12.04 -13.24
C LEU A 125 -1.56 10.83 -13.03
N MET A 126 -1.54 10.30 -11.81
CA MET A 126 -0.87 9.03 -11.52
C MET A 126 -1.83 8.06 -10.83
N ALA A 127 -1.91 6.83 -11.31
CA ALA A 127 -2.69 5.76 -10.70
C ALA A 127 -1.80 4.59 -10.29
N VAL A 128 -2.02 4.09 -9.08
CA VAL A 128 -1.27 2.96 -8.53
C VAL A 128 -2.23 1.90 -8.00
N ARG A 129 -1.83 0.64 -8.16
CA ARG A 129 -2.60 -0.50 -7.65
C ARG A 129 -1.79 -1.22 -6.57
N PRO A 130 -2.28 -1.27 -5.32
CA PRO A 130 -1.59 -2.00 -4.29
C PRO A 130 -1.64 -3.51 -4.54
N LYS A 131 -0.59 -4.21 -4.09
CA LYS A 131 -0.45 -5.66 -4.20
C LYS A 131 -1.36 -6.41 -3.21
N TYR A 132 -1.67 -5.81 -2.06
CA TYR A 132 -2.54 -6.41 -1.04
C TYR A 132 -4.01 -6.44 -1.45
N ASP A 133 -4.43 -5.50 -2.30
CA ASP A 133 -5.78 -5.44 -2.87
C ASP A 133 -5.73 -4.82 -4.27
N PRO A 134 -5.61 -5.65 -5.32
CA PRO A 134 -5.52 -5.14 -6.69
C PRO A 134 -6.81 -4.52 -7.24
N THR A 135 -7.91 -4.58 -6.49
CA THR A 135 -9.18 -3.94 -6.85
C THR A 135 -9.24 -2.48 -6.39
N GLU A 136 -8.43 -2.12 -5.40
CA GLU A 136 -8.30 -0.75 -4.91
C GLU A 136 -7.32 0.02 -5.82
N VAL A 137 -7.67 1.24 -6.23
CA VAL A 137 -6.78 2.13 -7.00
C VAL A 137 -6.62 3.42 -6.23
N LEU A 138 -5.37 3.85 -6.05
CA LEU A 138 -5.07 5.18 -5.55
C LEU A 138 -4.69 6.07 -6.72
N TYR A 139 -5.32 7.23 -6.77
CA TYR A 139 -5.06 8.27 -7.73
C TYR A 139 -4.33 9.41 -7.04
N PHE A 140 -3.30 9.90 -7.70
CA PHE A 140 -2.58 11.11 -7.35
C PHE A 140 -2.97 12.14 -8.39
N PHE A 141 -3.46 13.27 -7.89
CA PHE A 141 -3.76 14.42 -8.72
C PHE A 141 -2.85 15.55 -8.24
N PHE A 142 -2.15 16.15 -9.19
CA PHE A 142 -1.42 17.40 -9.04
C PHE A 142 -1.95 18.29 -10.15
N THR A 143 -2.98 19.07 -9.84
CA THR A 143 -3.59 19.97 -10.80
C THR A 143 -3.96 21.26 -10.09
N ASP A 144 -3.59 22.37 -10.71
CA ASP A 144 -4.11 23.70 -10.39
C ASP A 144 -5.34 24.05 -11.24
N LEU A 145 -5.66 23.24 -12.27
CA LEU A 145 -6.64 23.54 -13.32
C LEU A 145 -7.96 22.77 -13.27
N LEU A 146 -8.10 21.71 -12.47
CA LEU A 146 -9.41 21.10 -12.24
C LEU A 146 -10.19 21.87 -11.16
N ASP A 147 -10.67 23.08 -11.52
CA ASP A 147 -11.84 23.72 -10.91
C ASP A 147 -13.10 22.99 -11.37
N ASP A 148 -13.20 21.71 -11.02
CA ASP A 148 -14.49 21.03 -11.07
C ASP A 148 -15.24 21.36 -9.76
N SER A 149 -16.55 21.10 -9.69
CA SER A 149 -17.44 21.44 -8.54
C SER A 149 -17.00 20.93 -7.13
N TYR A 150 -15.81 20.32 -7.03
CA TYR A 150 -15.18 19.73 -5.85
C TYR A 150 -13.92 20.48 -5.36
N GLY A 151 -13.50 21.57 -6.02
CA GLY A 151 -12.30 22.35 -5.67
C GLY A 151 -10.99 21.72 -6.16
N PRO A 152 -9.82 22.36 -5.92
CA PRO A 152 -8.54 21.87 -6.44
C PRO A 152 -8.25 20.45 -5.95
N LEU A 153 -8.12 19.51 -6.89
CA LEU A 153 -7.77 18.13 -6.61
C LEU A 153 -6.25 18.01 -6.46
N ASP A 154 -5.73 18.47 -5.32
CA ASP A 154 -4.32 18.29 -4.95
C ASP A 154 -4.21 17.27 -3.81
N GLY A 155 -3.66 16.09 -4.14
CA GLY A 155 -3.47 15.04 -3.14
C GLY A 155 -3.61 13.61 -3.65
N VAL A 156 -3.61 12.69 -2.69
CA VAL A 156 -3.84 11.25 -2.92
C VAL A 156 -5.29 10.91 -2.59
N TYR A 157 -5.95 10.21 -3.51
CA TYR A 157 -7.37 9.87 -3.46
C TYR A 157 -7.60 8.38 -3.73
N PHE A 158 -8.59 7.80 -3.06
CA PHE A 158 -9.15 6.51 -3.42
C PHE A 158 -10.35 6.70 -4.33
N TYR A 159 -10.53 5.84 -5.32
CA TYR A 159 -11.80 5.76 -6.05
C TYR A 159 -12.70 4.71 -5.40
N ARG A 160 -13.84 5.13 -4.84
CA ARG A 160 -14.83 4.27 -4.18
C ARG A 160 -16.24 4.73 -4.53
N ASP A 161 -17.11 3.79 -4.87
CA ASP A 161 -18.55 4.06 -5.09
C ASP A 161 -18.83 5.22 -6.07
N GLY A 162 -18.01 5.33 -7.12
CA GLY A 162 -18.14 6.38 -8.14
C GLY A 162 -17.65 7.77 -7.69
N ARG A 163 -16.92 7.87 -6.56
CA ARG A 163 -16.40 9.12 -6.02
C ARG A 163 -14.92 9.01 -5.63
N LEU A 164 -14.22 10.14 -5.74
CA LEU A 164 -12.86 10.30 -5.23
C LEU A 164 -12.91 10.68 -3.74
N VAL A 165 -12.22 9.93 -2.90
CA VAL A 165 -12.14 10.17 -1.46
C VAL A 165 -10.68 10.39 -1.08
N GLN A 166 -10.35 11.60 -0.61
CA GLN A 166 -8.99 11.95 -0.22
C GLN A 166 -8.52 11.04 0.92
N VAL A 167 -7.32 10.48 0.79
CA VAL A 167 -6.74 9.52 1.74
C VAL A 167 -6.67 10.09 3.17
N ASN A 168 -6.38 11.40 3.31
CA ASN A 168 -6.28 12.08 4.60
C ASN A 168 -7.64 12.46 5.23
N LYS A 169 -8.76 12.34 4.50
CA LYS A 169 -10.12 12.57 5.04
C LYS A 169 -10.86 11.28 5.42
N VAL A 170 -10.26 10.08 5.28
CA VAL A 170 -10.88 8.80 5.68
C VAL A 170 -10.80 8.55 7.20
N LYS A 171 -10.77 9.63 7.99
CA LYS A 171 -10.99 9.61 9.45
C LYS A 171 -12.03 10.66 9.80
N SER A 172 -13.30 10.25 9.78
CA SER A 172 -14.22 10.51 10.88
C SER A 172 -15.41 9.55 10.80
#